data_AF-A0A127EXF8-F1
#
_entry.id   AF-A0A127EXF8-F1
#
_cell.length_a   1.000
_cell.length_b   1.000
_cell.length_c   1.000
_cell.angle_alpha   90.00
_cell.angle_beta   90.00
_cell.angle_gamma   90.00
#
_symmetry.space_group_name_H-M   'P 1'
#
loop_
_entity.id
_entity.type
_entity.pdbx_description
1 polymer ?
#
loop_
_entity_poly.entity_id
_entity_poly.type
_entity_poly.pdbx_seq_one_letter_code
_entity_poly.pdbx_strand_id
1 'polypeptide(L)'
;MPIWQHRITSFRSLNWAPACLLALVCGGVATAAEFAFSPLIGTSVPFAAYFPAVVAAALLGGAIAGTLTVLIAVVVVWWAFIPPYYEFGMLDRLQSTNVALFALSAFATVWIAYRYRQAARHDTKHD
;
A
#
# COMPACT_ATOMS: atom_id res chain seq x y z
N MET A 1 -30.60 15.35 -26.22
CA MET A 1 -30.96 15.47 -24.79
C MET A 1 -29.98 14.64 -23.96
N PRO A 2 -29.01 15.25 -23.26
CA PRO A 2 -27.99 14.53 -22.49
C PRO A 2 -28.39 14.43 -21.01
N ILE A 3 -28.51 13.22 -20.46
CA ILE A 3 -28.88 12.97 -19.05
C ILE A 3 -27.91 12.06 -18.29
N TRP A 4 -26.72 11.79 -18.83
CA TRP A 4 -25.76 10.83 -18.22
C TRP A 4 -24.42 11.43 -17.78
N GLN A 5 -24.38 12.73 -17.47
CA GLN A 5 -23.21 13.38 -16.86
C GLN A 5 -23.48 13.76 -15.41
N HIS A 6 -23.52 12.77 -14.53
CA HIS A 6 -23.25 13.04 -13.11
C HIS A 6 -22.15 12.11 -12.57
N ARG A 7 -20.93 12.66 -12.71
CA ARG A 7 -19.96 12.78 -11.61
C ARG A 7 -19.02 11.60 -11.36
N ILE A 8 -18.21 11.27 -12.36
CA ILE A 8 -16.91 10.58 -12.14
C ILE A 8 -15.73 11.57 -12.30
N THR A 9 -16.01 12.87 -12.27
CA THR A 9 -14.98 13.90 -12.10
C THR A 9 -14.79 14.19 -10.62
N SER A 10 -13.94 13.38 -9.98
CA SER A 10 -13.22 13.81 -8.78
C SER A 10 -11.72 13.68 -9.02
N PHE A 11 -11.17 14.73 -9.62
CA PHE A 11 -9.81 15.23 -9.37
C PHE A 11 -9.77 16.02 -8.05
N ARG A 12 -10.65 15.70 -7.08
CA ARG A 12 -10.69 16.40 -5.81
C ARG A 12 -9.62 15.78 -4.94
N SER A 13 -8.79 16.63 -4.33
CA SER A 13 -8.14 16.37 -3.06
C SER A 13 -8.94 15.34 -2.26
N LEU A 14 -8.56 14.06 -2.36
CA LEU A 14 -9.17 13.06 -1.52
C LEU A 14 -8.68 13.46 -0.13
N ASN A 15 -9.60 13.97 0.69
CA ASN A 15 -9.30 14.44 2.03
C ASN A 15 -8.38 13.41 2.69
N TRP A 16 -7.37 13.86 3.42
CA TRP A 16 -6.36 12.96 3.99
C TRP A 16 -7.03 11.86 4.84
N ALA A 17 -8.21 12.15 5.40
CA ALA A 17 -9.05 11.22 6.15
C ALA A 17 -9.43 9.91 5.41
N PRO A 18 -10.18 9.89 4.28
CA PRO A 18 -10.49 8.65 3.56
C PRO A 18 -9.26 7.92 3.03
N ALA A 19 -8.20 8.63 2.64
CA ALA A 19 -6.95 8.00 2.23
C ALA A 19 -6.26 7.27 3.39
N CYS A 20 -6.19 7.91 4.58
CA CYS A 20 -5.69 7.30 5.80
C CYS A 20 -6.55 6.11 6.22
N LEU A 21 -7.89 6.22 6.15
CA LEU A 21 -8.80 5.13 6.52
C LEU A 21 -8.58 3.91 5.63
N LEU A 22 -8.47 4.12 4.31
CA LEU A 22 -8.22 3.03 3.38
C LEU A 22 -6.85 2.38 3.62
N ALA A 23 -5.82 3.19 3.87
CA ALA A 23 -4.48 2.69 4.19
C ALA A 23 -4.46 1.89 5.50
N LEU A 24 -5.19 2.34 6.52
CA LEU A 24 -5.35 1.62 7.80
C LEU A 24 -6.11 0.31 7.62
N VAL A 25 -7.18 0.30 6.83
CA VAL A 25 -7.96 -0.92 6.57
C VAL A 25 -7.11 -1.92 5.77
N CYS A 26 -6.50 -1.50 4.67
CA CYS A 26 -5.64 -2.38 3.86
C CYS A 26 -4.43 -2.88 4.65
N GLY A 27 -3.75 -1.98 5.37
CA GLY A 27 -2.62 -2.33 6.23
C GLY A 27 -3.04 -3.29 7.33
N GLY A 28 -4.12 -3.01 8.04
CA GLY A 28 -4.63 -3.87 9.12
C GLY A 28 -5.08 -5.25 8.64
N VAL A 29 -5.74 -5.33 7.48
CA VAL A 29 -6.11 -6.61 6.85
C VAL A 29 -4.87 -7.41 6.47
N ALA A 30 -3.85 -6.75 5.90
CA ALA A 30 -2.58 -7.41 5.59
C ALA A 30 -1.89 -7.92 6.86
N THR A 31 -1.85 -7.10 7.92
CA THR A 31 -1.29 -7.52 9.22
C THR A 31 -2.04 -8.72 9.80
N ALA A 32 -3.37 -8.70 9.78
CA ALA A 32 -4.19 -9.81 10.28
C ALA A 32 -3.97 -11.10 9.48
N ALA A 33 -3.87 -10.97 8.15
CA ALA A 33 -3.50 -12.08 7.28
C ALA A 33 -2.10 -12.62 7.64
N GLU A 34 -1.10 -11.75 7.77
CA GLU A 34 0.28 -12.15 8.09
C GLU A 34 0.37 -12.85 9.45
N PHE A 35 -0.40 -12.43 10.45
CA PHE A 35 -0.52 -13.12 11.74
C PHE A 35 -1.20 -14.48 11.62
N ALA A 36 -2.26 -14.59 10.82
CA ALA A 36 -2.98 -15.85 10.61
C ALA A 36 -2.15 -16.87 9.80
N PHE A 37 -1.34 -16.39 8.87
CA PHE A 37 -0.48 -17.22 8.02
C PHE A 37 0.88 -17.53 8.64
N SER A 38 1.43 -16.67 9.51
CA SER A 38 2.69 -16.91 10.23
C SER A 38 2.83 -18.31 10.84
N PRO A 39 1.81 -18.90 11.52
CA PRO A 39 1.91 -20.25 12.06
C PRO A 39 1.89 -21.36 10.98
N LEU A 40 1.44 -21.08 9.76
CA LEU A 40 1.30 -22.06 8.67
C LEU A 40 2.51 -22.10 7.73
N ILE A 41 3.08 -20.94 7.40
CA ILE A 41 4.18 -20.79 6.42
C ILE A 41 5.53 -20.41 7.05
N GLY A 42 5.56 -20.18 8.36
CA GLY A 42 6.73 -19.71 9.09
C GLY A 42 6.94 -18.20 8.94
N THR A 43 7.53 -17.57 9.95
CA THR A 43 7.80 -16.12 10.04
C THR A 43 8.85 -15.61 9.02
N SER A 44 9.24 -16.42 8.04
CA SER A 44 10.32 -16.12 7.10
C SER A 44 9.95 -15.11 6.01
N VAL A 45 8.67 -14.78 5.82
CA VAL A 45 8.21 -13.92 4.71
C VAL A 45 7.22 -12.84 5.19
N PRO A 46 7.63 -11.87 6.03
CA PRO A 46 6.73 -10.92 6.71
C PRO A 46 6.13 -9.80 5.82
N PHE A 47 6.26 -9.90 4.49
CA PHE A 47 5.79 -8.89 3.53
C PHE A 47 4.78 -9.42 2.51
N ALA A 48 4.41 -10.70 2.57
CA ALA A 48 3.67 -11.36 1.51
C ALA A 48 2.25 -10.78 1.36
N ALA A 49 1.51 -10.58 2.45
CA ALA A 49 0.17 -10.01 2.38
C ALA A 49 0.16 -8.48 2.18
N TYR A 50 1.28 -7.79 2.45
CA TYR A 50 1.35 -6.34 2.29
C TYR A 50 1.43 -5.91 0.82
N PHE A 51 2.03 -6.71 -0.06
CA PHE A 51 2.07 -6.41 -1.50
C PHE A 51 0.68 -6.18 -2.13
N PRO A 52 -0.27 -7.14 -2.06
CA PRO A 52 -1.59 -6.94 -2.64
C PRO A 52 -2.39 -5.84 -1.92
N ALA A 53 -2.15 -5.62 -0.63
CA ALA A 53 -2.79 -4.54 0.12
C ALA A 53 -2.33 -3.14 -0.34
N VAL A 54 -1.03 -2.96 -0.59
CA VAL A 54 -0.48 -1.71 -1.15
C VAL A 54 -1.06 -1.45 -2.54
N VAL A 55 -1.14 -2.48 -3.38
CA VAL A 55 -1.76 -2.38 -4.71
C VAL A 55 -3.22 -1.93 -4.59
N ALA A 56 -4.01 -2.58 -3.73
CA ALA A 56 -5.41 -2.23 -3.52
C ALA A 56 -5.56 -0.78 -3.00
N ALA A 57 -4.73 -0.38 -2.04
CA ALA A 57 -4.75 0.97 -1.50
C ALA A 57 -4.38 2.03 -2.56
N ALA A 58 -3.36 1.76 -3.37
CA ALA A 58 -2.94 2.63 -4.46
C ALA A 58 -4.00 2.73 -5.57
N LEU A 59 -4.63 1.61 -5.92
CA LEU A 59 -5.65 1.54 -6.97
C LEU A 59 -6.98 2.14 -6.56
N LEU A 60 -7.38 2.09 -5.29
CA LEU A 60 -8.64 2.65 -4.80
C LEU A 60 -8.44 4.09 -4.32
N GLY A 61 -7.47 4.32 -3.43
CA GLY A 61 -7.22 5.60 -2.77
C GLY A 61 -6.20 6.50 -3.47
N GLY A 62 -5.55 6.04 -4.54
CA GLY A 62 -4.54 6.79 -5.27
C GLY A 62 -3.16 6.77 -4.61
N ALA A 63 -2.24 7.58 -5.15
CA ALA A 63 -0.83 7.54 -4.75
C ALA A 63 -0.60 7.78 -3.25
N ILE A 64 -1.33 8.71 -2.64
CA ILE A 64 -1.19 9.04 -1.21
C ILE A 64 -1.58 7.84 -0.32
N ALA A 65 -2.71 7.19 -0.61
CA ALA A 65 -3.16 6.02 0.16
C ALA A 65 -2.21 4.83 -0.01
N GLY A 66 -1.68 4.62 -1.22
CA GLY A 66 -0.64 3.64 -1.50
C GLY A 66 0.62 3.90 -0.66
N THR A 67 1.17 5.11 -0.72
CA THR A 67 2.38 5.48 0.05
C THR A 67 2.17 5.35 1.56
N LEU A 68 1.03 5.79 2.09
CA LEU A 68 0.73 5.63 3.52
C LEU A 68 0.67 4.15 3.92
N THR A 69 0.09 3.29 3.07
CA THR A 69 0.06 1.85 3.31
C THR A 69 1.46 1.25 3.34
N VAL A 70 2.35 1.69 2.45
CA VAL A 70 3.77 1.27 2.46
C VAL A 70 4.46 1.67 3.76
N LEU A 71 4.26 2.90 4.22
CA LEU A 71 4.84 3.36 5.48
C LEU A 71 4.32 2.55 6.67
N ILE A 72 3.01 2.30 6.73
CA ILE A 72 2.41 1.45 7.76
C ILE A 72 3.01 0.05 7.71
N ALA A 73 3.12 -0.55 6.52
CA ALA A 73 3.70 -1.88 6.36
C ALA A 73 5.15 -1.94 6.87
N VAL A 74 6.00 -0.97 6.52
CA VAL A 74 7.39 -0.92 7.00
C VAL A 74 7.45 -0.80 8.51
N VAL A 75 6.66 0.13 9.10
CA VAL A 75 6.65 0.34 10.56
C VAL A 75 6.13 -0.89 11.30
N VAL A 76 5.02 -1.48 10.83
CA VAL A 76 4.42 -2.66 11.46
C VAL A 76 5.34 -3.86 11.34
N VAL A 77 5.98 -4.09 10.19
CA VAL A 77 6.91 -5.22 10.03
C VAL A 77 8.16 -5.04 10.88
N TRP A 78 8.73 -3.83 10.92
CA TRP A 78 9.85 -3.54 11.81
C TRP A 78 9.48 -3.75 13.27
N TRP A 79 8.33 -3.26 13.70
CA TRP A 79 7.93 -3.34 15.10
C TRP A 79 7.44 -4.74 15.53
N ALA A 80 6.62 -5.42 14.73
CA ALA A 80 5.94 -6.64 15.16
C ALA A 80 6.57 -7.95 14.65
N PHE A 81 7.33 -7.92 13.55
CA PHE A 81 7.79 -9.14 12.86
C PHE A 81 9.31 -9.28 12.80
N ILE A 82 10.08 -8.21 13.07
CA ILE A 82 11.54 -8.25 13.14
C ILE A 82 11.98 -8.35 14.62
N PRO A 83 12.79 -9.34 15.01
CA PRO A 83 13.36 -9.41 16.35
C PRO A 83 14.28 -8.21 16.63
N PRO A 84 14.24 -7.57 17.82
CA PRO A 84 13.36 -7.83 18.97
C PRO A 84 11.91 -7.43 18.72
N TYR A 85 10.98 -8.37 18.94
CA TYR A 85 9.56 -8.15 18.68
C TYR A 85 8.97 -7.11 19.64
N TYR A 86 8.11 -6.25 19.11
CA TYR A 86 7.46 -5.14 19.81
C TYR A 86 8.43 -4.04 20.32
N GLU A 87 9.67 -4.05 19.85
CA GLU A 87 10.68 -3.05 20.15
C GLU A 87 11.35 -2.57 18.85
N PHE A 88 11.81 -1.32 18.83
CA PHE A 88 12.62 -0.83 17.72
C PHE A 88 14.07 -1.23 17.92
N GLY A 89 14.44 -2.41 17.41
CA GLY A 89 15.82 -2.88 17.41
C GLY A 89 16.59 -2.55 16.14
N MET A 90 17.89 -2.82 16.20
CA MET A 90 18.81 -2.66 15.08
C MET A 90 18.57 -3.73 14.02
N LEU A 91 18.33 -3.33 12.77
CA LEU A 91 18.10 -4.28 11.69
C LEU A 91 19.40 -4.99 11.32
N ASP A 92 19.32 -6.29 11.18
CA ASP A 92 20.39 -7.07 10.56
C ASP A 92 20.49 -6.78 9.04
N ARG A 93 21.62 -7.12 8.43
CA ARG A 93 21.90 -6.89 7.00
C ARG A 93 20.86 -7.57 6.10
N LEU A 94 20.38 -8.75 6.49
CA LEU A 94 19.34 -9.45 5.75
C LEU A 94 17.99 -8.73 5.85
N GLN A 95 17.62 -8.28 7.04
CA GLN A 95 16.35 -7.62 7.31
C GLN A 95 16.26 -6.26 6.61
N SER A 96 17.33 -5.46 6.69
CA SER A 96 17.44 -4.18 5.99
C SER A 96 17.33 -4.34 4.47
N THR A 97 17.93 -5.40 3.90
CA THR A 97 17.79 -5.70 2.47
C THR A 97 16.35 -6.05 2.10
N ASN A 98 15.64 -6.83 2.92
CA ASN A 98 14.24 -7.20 2.68
C ASN A 98 13.33 -5.96 2.76
N VAL A 99 13.48 -5.14 3.80
CA VAL A 99 12.76 -3.86 3.94
C VAL A 99 13.03 -2.94 2.75
N ALA A 100 14.30 -2.81 2.32
CA ALA A 100 14.67 -1.99 1.17
C ALA A 100 14.05 -2.51 -0.13
N LEU A 101 14.09 -3.82 -0.37
CA LEU A 101 13.46 -4.44 -1.54
C LEU A 101 11.95 -4.22 -1.53
N PHE A 102 11.29 -4.47 -0.40
CA PHE A 102 9.85 -4.21 -0.26
C PHE A 102 9.54 -2.73 -0.54
N ALA A 103 10.27 -1.80 0.08
CA ALA A 103 10.05 -0.38 -0.11
C ALA A 103 10.22 0.03 -1.58
N LEU A 104 11.27 -0.43 -2.25
CA LEU A 104 11.51 -0.16 -3.67
C LEU A 104 10.39 -0.73 -4.56
N SER A 105 10.00 -2.00 -4.35
CA SER A 105 8.94 -2.65 -5.12
C SER A 105 7.57 -2.01 -4.89
N ALA A 106 7.26 -1.67 -3.65
CA ALA A 106 6.01 -1.02 -3.28
C ALA A 106 5.96 0.42 -3.82
N PHE A 107 7.08 1.15 -3.77
CA PHE A 107 7.18 2.49 -4.37
C PHE A 107 7.04 2.43 -5.89
N ALA A 108 7.66 1.46 -6.56
CA ALA A 108 7.49 1.23 -7.99
C ALA A 108 6.02 0.90 -8.32
N THR A 109 5.34 0.12 -7.49
CA THR A 109 3.92 -0.21 -7.64
C THR A 109 3.04 1.04 -7.54
N VAL A 110 3.26 1.87 -6.52
CA VAL A 110 2.54 3.14 -6.37
C VAL A 110 2.81 4.08 -7.56
N TRP A 111 4.06 4.13 -8.01
CA TRP A 111 4.47 4.93 -9.17
C TRP A 111 3.81 4.47 -10.46
N ILE A 112 3.79 3.17 -10.72
CA ILE A 112 3.14 2.57 -11.89
C ILE A 112 1.63 2.82 -11.83
N ALA A 113 0.99 2.54 -10.70
CA ALA A 113 -0.44 2.81 -10.52
C ALA A 113 -0.78 4.29 -10.75
N TYR A 114 0.09 5.19 -10.32
CA TYR A 114 -0.03 6.62 -10.56
C TYR A 114 0.12 6.99 -12.05
N ARG A 115 1.10 6.40 -12.75
CA ARG A 115 1.33 6.60 -14.19
C ARG A 115 0.18 6.05 -15.04
N TYR A 116 -0.32 4.86 -14.75
CA TYR A 116 -1.48 4.28 -15.44
C TYR A 116 -2.73 5.13 -15.26
N ARG A 117 -2.99 5.63 -14.05
CA ARG A 117 -4.13 6.54 -13.81
C ARG A 117 -4.00 7.89 -14.53
N GLN A 118 -2.78 8.36 -14.81
CA GLN A 118 -2.58 9.56 -15.61
C GLN A 118 -2.78 9.30 -17.10
N ALA A 119 -2.26 8.18 -17.62
CA ALA A 119 -2.44 7.81 -19.02
C ALA A 119 -3.91 7.59 -19.38
N ALA A 120 -4.67 6.88 -18.52
CA ALA A 120 -6.10 6.67 -18.70
C ALA A 120 -6.94 7.97 -18.67
N ARG A 121 -6.38 9.10 -18.19
CA ARG A 121 -7.03 10.41 -18.19
C ARG A 121 -6.74 11.23 -19.46
N HIS A 122 -5.79 10.82 -20.29
CA HIS A 122 -5.43 11.55 -21.51
C HIS A 122 -6.24 11.11 -22.74
N ASP A 123 -6.78 9.90 -22.77
CA ASP A 123 -7.55 9.39 -23.91
C ASP A 123 -9.00 9.89 -23.98
N THR A 124 -9.50 10.56 -22.95
CA THR A 124 -10.89 11.07 -22.87
C THR A 124 -11.07 12.51 -23.34
N LYS A 125 -10.06 13.11 -23.99
CA LYS A 125 -10.11 14.51 -24.47
C LYS A 125 -10.17 14.68 -25.99
N HIS A 126 -10.24 13.60 -26.76
CA HIS A 126 -10.21 13.66 -28.23
C HIS A 126 -11.48 13.21 -28.96
N ASP A 127 -12.56 12.92 -28.23
CA ASP A 127 -13.90 12.68 -28.79
C ASP A 127 -14.87 13.79 -28.37
#